data_AF-A0A8E2B043-F1
#
_entry.id   AF-A0A8E2B043-F1
#
_cell.length_a   1.000
_cell.length_b   1.000
_cell.length_c   1.000
_cell.angle_alpha   90.00
_cell.angle_beta   90.00
_cell.angle_gamma   90.00
#
_symmetry.space_group_name_H-M   'P 1'
#
loop_
_entity.id
_entity.type
_entity.pdbx_description
1 polymer ?
#
loop_
_entity_poly.entity_id
_entity_poly.type
_entity_poly.pdbx_seq_one_letter_code
_entity_poly.pdbx_strand_id
1 'polypeptide(L)'
;MLIMTLAHARTYGDGSLIAHLLKRWAVYLINNTLYPTVDQGSADFDSAADNTNLALKGIIGVRAMAEMSSAMREAEDVEFFNMQATKLIGQWTSFALSPEEDHILLDYGDDSSWALVYNLYADRLLGLNLVDSSIYEKQTSYYNTLFSSTYGLGIDSDHLNTGNSAWLLFAAATATDSVLRDSLVSMAQNHASFNGTPGVFSTIYDTSQGTALGGTASPGQGAIAMVRAVGSQRAQYNNRCPVE
;
A
#
# COMPACT_ATOMS: atom_id res chain seq x y z
N MET A 1 0.81 -11.62 -3.92
CA MET A 1 1.54 -12.87 -3.61
C MET A 1 2.87 -12.61 -2.93
N LEU A 2 3.89 -12.07 -3.61
CA LEU A 2 5.23 -11.83 -3.05
C LEU A 2 5.23 -11.13 -1.67
N ILE A 3 4.54 -9.99 -1.58
CA ILE A 3 4.38 -9.21 -0.34
C ILE A 3 3.79 -10.05 0.79
N MET A 4 2.73 -10.80 0.51
CA MET A 4 2.05 -11.63 1.50
C MET A 4 2.89 -12.82 1.94
N THR A 5 3.61 -13.47 1.02
CA THR A 5 4.51 -14.59 1.34
C THR A 5 5.62 -14.12 2.26
N LEU A 6 6.23 -12.96 1.99
CA LEU A 6 7.25 -12.40 2.87
C LEU A 6 6.68 -12.02 4.24
N ALA A 7 5.49 -11.40 4.28
CA ALA A 7 4.82 -11.07 5.54
C ALA A 7 4.55 -12.34 6.38
N HIS A 8 4.07 -13.41 5.75
CA HIS A 8 3.89 -14.72 6.39
C HIS A 8 5.22 -15.25 6.94
N ALA A 9 6.25 -15.33 6.08
CA ALA A 9 7.54 -15.90 6.45
C ALA A 9 8.18 -15.18 7.62
N ARG A 10 8.09 -13.85 7.68
CA ARG A 10 8.63 -13.05 8.79
C ARG A 10 7.81 -13.15 10.06
N THR A 11 6.48 -13.27 9.94
CA THR A 11 5.60 -13.33 11.11
C THR A 11 5.74 -14.67 11.83
N TYR A 12 5.80 -15.76 11.08
CA TYR A 12 5.83 -17.13 11.62
C TYR A 12 7.22 -17.75 11.66
N GLY A 13 8.22 -17.11 11.05
CA GLY A 13 9.54 -17.73 10.85
C GLY A 13 9.50 -18.91 9.89
N ASP A 14 8.51 -18.97 8.99
CA ASP A 14 8.26 -20.10 8.08
C ASP A 14 8.35 -19.71 6.61
N GLY A 15 9.46 -20.11 5.98
CA GLY A 15 9.73 -19.92 4.56
C GLY A 15 9.14 -20.99 3.63
N SER A 16 8.34 -21.94 4.15
CA SER A 16 7.80 -23.07 3.36
C SER A 16 6.98 -22.65 2.14
N LEU A 17 6.39 -21.46 2.17
CA LEU A 17 5.60 -20.89 1.07
C LEU A 17 6.46 -20.14 0.03
N ILE A 18 7.77 -20.01 0.25
CA ILE A 18 8.68 -19.39 -0.72
C ILE A 18 8.99 -20.41 -1.82
N ALA A 19 8.21 -20.35 -2.90
CA ALA A 19 8.30 -21.28 -4.02
C ALA A 19 9.03 -20.67 -5.23
N HIS A 20 9.66 -21.49 -6.07
CA HIS A 20 10.31 -21.06 -7.31
C HIS A 20 9.39 -20.25 -8.25
N LEU A 21 8.08 -20.50 -8.21
CA LEU A 21 7.10 -19.72 -8.98
C LEU A 21 7.13 -18.22 -8.62
N LEU A 22 7.42 -17.87 -7.36
CA LEU A 22 7.52 -16.48 -6.91
C LEU A 22 8.66 -15.74 -7.59
N LYS A 23 9.81 -16.40 -7.79
CA LYS A 23 10.96 -15.84 -8.51
C LYS A 23 10.59 -15.49 -9.96
N ARG A 24 9.84 -16.36 -10.64
CA ARG A 24 9.34 -16.09 -12.00
C ARG A 24 8.42 -14.87 -12.04
N TRP A 25 7.55 -14.72 -11.05
CA TRP A 25 6.70 -13.53 -10.92
C TRP A 25 7.50 -12.26 -10.65
N ALA A 26 8.53 -12.32 -9.80
CA ALA A 26 9.41 -11.17 -9.56
C ALA A 26 10.15 -10.74 -10.84
N VAL A 27 10.65 -11.69 -11.63
CA VAL A 27 11.24 -11.42 -12.96
C VAL A 27 10.22 -10.81 -13.92
N TYR A 28 8.98 -11.28 -13.92
CA TYR A 28 7.91 -10.66 -14.71
C TYR A 28 7.67 -9.21 -14.27
N LEU A 29 7.57 -8.95 -12.95
CA LEU A 29 7.33 -7.61 -12.43
C LEU A 29 8.43 -6.62 -12.81
N ILE A 30 9.71 -7.04 -12.84
CA ILE A 30 10.83 -6.17 -13.26
C ILE A 30 10.56 -5.52 -14.62
N ASN A 31 9.92 -6.24 -15.54
CA ASN A 31 9.67 -5.76 -16.90
C ASN A 31 8.27 -5.16 -17.10
N ASN A 32 7.34 -5.33 -16.15
CA ASN A 32 5.91 -5.04 -16.36
C ASN A 32 5.29 -4.18 -15.25
N THR A 33 6.05 -3.78 -14.22
CA THR A 33 5.49 -3.03 -13.09
C THR A 33 5.57 -1.53 -13.25
N LEU A 34 6.57 -1.00 -13.97
CA LEU A 34 6.83 0.44 -13.96
C LEU A 34 5.72 1.21 -14.68
N TYR A 35 5.24 0.65 -15.79
CA TYR A 35 4.18 1.22 -16.64
C TYR A 35 3.04 0.21 -16.76
N PRO A 36 2.11 0.16 -15.79
CA PRO A 36 0.97 -0.73 -15.86
C PRO A 36 0.12 -0.47 -17.12
N THR A 37 -0.36 -1.52 -17.76
CA THR A 37 -1.25 -1.39 -18.94
C THR A 37 -2.71 -1.45 -18.53
N VAL A 38 -3.61 -1.07 -19.44
CA VAL A 38 -5.06 -1.11 -19.22
C VAL A 38 -5.64 -2.50 -18.90
N ASP A 39 -4.89 -3.57 -19.21
CA ASP A 39 -5.29 -4.94 -18.87
C ASP A 39 -4.89 -5.34 -17.44
N GLN A 40 -4.17 -4.46 -16.74
CA GLN A 40 -3.69 -4.65 -15.37
C GLN A 40 -4.51 -3.78 -14.42
N GLY A 41 -5.63 -4.31 -13.95
CA GLY A 41 -6.49 -3.60 -13.01
C GLY A 41 -5.92 -3.52 -11.58
N SER A 42 -6.17 -2.40 -10.91
CA SER A 42 -5.94 -2.20 -9.49
C SER A 42 -6.99 -2.94 -8.64
N ALA A 43 -6.84 -2.93 -7.31
CA ALA A 43 -7.85 -3.50 -6.42
C ALA A 43 -9.15 -2.67 -6.40
N ASP A 44 -9.14 -1.52 -7.09
CA ASP A 44 -10.16 -0.49 -7.05
C ASP A 44 -11.05 -0.57 -8.31
N PHE A 45 -10.82 -1.60 -9.12
CA PHE A 45 -11.39 -1.78 -10.46
C PHE A 45 -11.00 -0.67 -11.44
N ASP A 46 -10.01 0.15 -11.06
CA ASP A 46 -9.35 1.05 -11.97
C ASP A 46 -8.40 0.25 -12.87
N SER A 47 -8.46 0.55 -14.16
CA SER A 47 -7.66 -0.07 -15.20
C SER A 47 -6.99 1.01 -16.07
N ALA A 48 -6.73 2.18 -15.50
CA ALA A 48 -5.92 3.21 -16.13
C ALA A 48 -4.51 2.69 -16.39
N ALA A 49 -3.96 3.05 -17.55
CA ALA A 49 -2.55 2.84 -17.82
C ALA A 49 -1.73 3.78 -16.92
N ASP A 50 -0.51 3.37 -16.59
CA ASP A 50 0.44 4.19 -15.83
C ASP A 50 -0.03 4.54 -14.41
N ASN A 51 -0.92 3.72 -13.84
CA ASN A 51 -1.39 3.87 -12.47
C ASN A 51 -0.25 3.76 -11.45
N THR A 52 -0.03 4.85 -10.72
CA THR A 52 1.10 5.04 -9.82
C THR A 52 1.06 4.09 -8.62
N ASN A 53 -0.13 3.86 -8.06
CA ASN A 53 -0.34 3.03 -6.89
C ASN A 53 -0.17 1.54 -7.21
N LEU A 54 -0.62 1.10 -8.39
CA LEU A 54 -0.41 -0.25 -8.90
C LEU A 54 1.06 -0.52 -9.24
N ALA A 55 1.73 0.45 -9.87
CA ALA A 55 3.15 0.35 -10.16
C ALA A 55 3.97 0.13 -8.88
N LEU A 56 3.72 0.95 -7.84
CA LEU A 56 4.37 0.85 -6.55
C LEU A 56 4.25 -0.56 -5.94
N LYS A 57 3.05 -1.17 -6.01
CA LYS A 57 2.79 -2.51 -5.47
C LYS A 57 3.69 -3.57 -6.08
N GLY A 58 3.91 -3.54 -7.39
CA GLY A 58 4.77 -4.51 -8.06
C GLY A 58 6.26 -4.27 -7.75
N ILE A 59 6.71 -3.01 -7.63
CA ILE A 59 8.08 -2.67 -7.21
C ILE A 59 8.36 -3.18 -5.79
N ILE A 60 7.43 -2.97 -4.84
CA ILE A 60 7.51 -3.54 -3.49
C ILE A 60 7.56 -5.07 -3.57
N GLY A 61 6.82 -5.70 -4.50
CA GLY A 61 6.90 -7.12 -4.78
C GLY A 61 8.30 -7.60 -5.18
N VAL A 62 8.99 -6.85 -6.05
CA VAL A 62 10.39 -7.15 -6.46
C VAL A 62 11.33 -7.06 -5.25
N ARG A 63 11.21 -6.00 -4.43
CA ARG A 63 12.00 -5.87 -3.19
C ARG A 63 11.72 -6.99 -2.19
N ALA A 64 10.46 -7.42 -2.09
CA ALA A 64 10.07 -8.54 -1.24
C ALA A 64 10.70 -9.87 -1.70
N MET A 65 10.95 -10.05 -3.00
CA MET A 65 11.68 -11.22 -3.49
C MET A 65 13.14 -11.20 -3.03
N ALA A 66 13.81 -10.04 -3.03
CA ALA A 66 15.18 -9.94 -2.53
C ALA A 66 15.28 -10.38 -1.05
N GLU A 67 14.32 -9.97 -0.21
CA GLU A 67 14.25 -10.41 1.20
C GLU A 67 13.98 -11.91 1.35
N MET A 68 13.11 -12.48 0.52
CA MET A 68 12.87 -13.93 0.51
C MET A 68 14.10 -14.71 0.04
N SER A 69 14.82 -14.22 -0.97
CA SER A 69 16.10 -14.80 -1.41
C SER A 69 17.16 -14.76 -0.31
N SER A 70 17.17 -13.72 0.51
CA SER A 70 18.05 -13.63 1.69
C SER A 70 17.73 -14.73 2.70
N ALA A 71 16.43 -14.94 3.01
CA ALA A 71 15.99 -16.02 3.87
C ALA A 71 16.35 -17.41 3.34
N MET A 72 16.42 -17.57 2.01
CA MET A 72 16.84 -18.80 1.33
C MET A 72 18.37 -18.93 1.15
N ARG A 73 19.15 -17.93 1.57
CA ARG A 73 20.62 -17.86 1.38
C ARG A 73 21.05 -17.86 -0.09
N GLU A 74 20.23 -17.30 -0.99
CA GLU A 74 20.51 -17.14 -2.42
C GLU A 74 21.15 -15.77 -2.71
N ALA A 75 22.45 -15.63 -2.43
CA ALA A 75 23.14 -14.32 -2.47
C ALA A 75 23.07 -13.59 -3.83
N GLU A 76 23.15 -14.33 -4.94
CA GLU A 76 23.06 -13.75 -6.29
C GLU A 76 21.68 -13.14 -6.56
N ASP A 77 20.62 -13.81 -6.13
CA ASP A 77 19.25 -13.32 -6.27
C ASP A 77 18.97 -12.12 -5.36
N VAL A 78 19.54 -12.09 -4.16
CA VAL A 78 19.45 -10.92 -3.26
C VAL A 78 19.98 -9.68 -3.96
N GLU A 79 21.19 -9.75 -4.50
CA GLU A 79 21.83 -8.61 -5.18
C GLU A 79 21.02 -8.20 -6.42
N PHE A 80 20.63 -9.18 -7.25
CA PHE A 80 19.86 -8.93 -8.47
C PHE A 80 18.53 -8.23 -8.17
N PHE A 81 17.69 -8.77 -7.29
CA PHE A 81 16.38 -8.20 -7.01
C PHE A 81 16.47 -6.87 -6.25
N ASN A 82 17.47 -6.68 -5.37
CA ASN A 82 17.69 -5.39 -4.71
C ASN A 82 18.06 -4.29 -5.71
N MET A 83 18.98 -4.58 -6.62
CA MET A 83 19.38 -3.64 -7.66
C MET A 83 18.20 -3.25 -8.55
N GLN A 84 17.39 -4.22 -8.97
CA GLN A 84 16.21 -3.96 -9.80
C GLN A 84 15.14 -3.15 -9.05
N ALA A 85 14.84 -3.50 -7.80
CA ALA A 85 13.90 -2.73 -6.98
C ALA A 85 14.36 -1.29 -6.76
N THR A 86 15.64 -1.08 -6.49
CA THR A 86 16.25 0.26 -6.30
C THR A 86 16.16 1.10 -7.57
N LYS A 87 16.44 0.50 -8.72
CA LYS A 87 16.29 1.16 -10.02
C LYS A 87 14.83 1.55 -10.28
N LEU A 88 13.92 0.59 -10.10
CA LEU A 88 12.50 0.79 -10.36
C LEU A 88 11.89 1.86 -9.45
N ILE A 89 12.21 1.88 -8.14
CA ILE A 89 11.68 2.90 -7.25
C ILE A 89 12.24 4.29 -7.59
N GLY A 90 13.50 4.39 -8.01
CA GLY A 90 14.07 5.65 -8.46
C GLY A 90 13.35 6.22 -9.69
N GLN A 91 12.99 5.37 -10.66
CA GLN A 91 12.18 5.77 -11.81
C GLN A 91 10.74 6.10 -11.41
N TRP A 92 10.12 5.28 -10.57
CA TRP A 92 8.76 5.50 -10.07
C TRP A 92 8.66 6.87 -9.39
N THR A 93 9.58 7.22 -8.49
CA THR A 93 9.56 8.53 -7.80
C THR A 93 9.59 9.70 -8.79
N SER A 94 10.30 9.58 -9.92
CA SER A 94 10.37 10.64 -10.94
C SER A 94 9.09 10.81 -11.78
N PHE A 95 8.20 9.81 -11.80
CA PHE A 95 6.94 9.86 -12.54
C PHE A 95 5.72 10.00 -11.63
N ALA A 96 5.84 9.54 -10.39
CA ALA A 96 4.76 9.41 -9.42
C ALA A 96 4.43 10.72 -8.71
N LEU A 97 5.38 11.65 -8.58
CA LEU A 97 5.19 12.89 -7.83
C LEU A 97 4.59 13.98 -8.72
N SER A 98 3.75 14.82 -8.12
CA SER A 98 3.27 16.06 -8.73
C SER A 98 4.43 16.98 -9.15
N PRO A 99 4.20 17.95 -10.05
CA PRO A 99 5.22 18.94 -10.42
C PRO A 99 5.75 19.75 -9.22
N GLU A 100 4.92 20.00 -8.21
CA GLU A 100 5.28 20.65 -6.95
C GLU A 100 5.96 19.70 -5.95
N GLU A 101 6.06 18.43 -6.30
CA GLU A 101 6.57 17.33 -5.48
C GLU A 101 5.91 17.23 -4.09
N ASP A 102 4.65 17.63 -3.95
CA ASP A 102 3.96 17.66 -2.66
C ASP A 102 3.05 16.45 -2.43
N HIS A 103 2.69 15.72 -3.50
CA HIS A 103 1.88 14.50 -3.41
C HIS A 103 2.13 13.54 -4.57
N ILE A 104 1.55 12.35 -4.42
CA ILE A 104 1.59 11.29 -5.43
C ILE A 104 0.37 11.40 -6.35
N LEU A 105 0.62 11.43 -7.66
CA LEU A 105 -0.36 11.42 -8.73
C LEU A 105 -1.13 10.09 -8.79
N LEU A 106 -2.35 10.11 -9.32
CA LEU A 106 -3.10 8.88 -9.61
C LEU A 106 -2.39 8.11 -10.73
N ASP A 107 -2.22 8.76 -11.87
CA ASP A 107 -1.57 8.24 -13.07
C ASP A 107 -0.39 9.14 -13.46
N TYR A 108 0.64 8.56 -14.07
CA TYR A 108 1.78 9.36 -14.52
C TYR A 108 1.37 10.40 -15.57
N GLY A 109 1.85 11.63 -15.38
CA GLY A 109 1.64 12.73 -16.33
C GLY A 109 0.28 13.40 -16.26
N ASP A 110 -0.63 12.96 -15.38
CA ASP A 110 -1.78 13.76 -14.98
C ASP A 110 -1.43 14.56 -13.73
N ASP A 111 -0.82 15.73 -13.97
CA ASP A 111 -0.36 16.66 -12.93
C ASP A 111 -1.49 17.20 -12.04
N SER A 112 -2.76 17.01 -12.42
CA SER A 112 -3.92 17.46 -11.64
C SER A 112 -4.51 16.38 -10.73
N SER A 113 -4.01 15.15 -10.86
CA SER A 113 -4.56 13.97 -10.19
C SER A 113 -3.91 13.68 -8.85
N TRP A 114 -4.59 12.92 -8.00
CA TRP A 114 -4.04 12.39 -6.76
C TRP A 114 -4.68 11.07 -6.39
N ALA A 115 -3.97 10.26 -5.60
CA ALA A 115 -4.51 8.99 -5.10
C ALA A 115 -4.29 8.77 -3.60
N LEU A 116 -5.20 8.01 -2.99
CA LEU A 116 -5.02 7.39 -1.69
C LEU A 116 -4.06 6.19 -1.84
N VAL A 117 -2.75 6.46 -1.80
CA VAL A 117 -1.69 5.48 -2.03
C VAL A 117 -1.52 4.46 -0.90
N TYR A 118 -2.50 3.58 -0.75
CA TYR A 118 -2.53 2.56 0.29
C TYR A 118 -1.44 1.49 0.12
N ASN A 119 -0.82 1.31 -1.06
CA ASN A 119 0.25 0.32 -1.23
C ASN A 119 1.57 0.71 -0.52
N LEU A 120 1.73 1.98 -0.12
CA LEU A 120 2.81 2.39 0.80
C LEU A 120 2.80 1.59 2.11
N TYR A 121 1.64 1.09 2.52
CA TYR A 121 1.50 0.27 3.72
C TYR A 121 2.38 -0.98 3.65
N ALA A 122 2.54 -1.59 2.49
CA ALA A 122 3.31 -2.83 2.35
C ALA A 122 4.82 -2.60 2.58
N ASP A 123 5.38 -1.49 2.09
CA ASP A 123 6.77 -1.12 2.34
C ASP A 123 7.02 -0.91 3.84
N ARG A 124 6.10 -0.20 4.52
CA ARG A 124 6.19 0.08 5.95
C ARG A 124 5.92 -1.13 6.84
N LEU A 125 4.92 -1.95 6.52
CA LEU A 125 4.61 -3.21 7.21
C LEU A 125 5.77 -4.19 7.15
N LEU A 126 6.50 -4.22 6.03
CA LEU A 126 7.65 -5.08 5.86
C LEU A 126 8.95 -4.36 6.24
N GLY A 127 8.95 -3.09 6.60
CA GLY A 127 10.19 -2.35 6.90
C GLY A 127 11.25 -2.50 5.81
N LEU A 128 10.85 -2.51 4.54
CA LEU A 128 11.79 -2.71 3.41
C LEU A 128 12.68 -1.49 3.18
N ASN A 129 12.20 -0.32 3.65
CA ASN A 129 12.81 1.00 3.46
C ASN A 129 13.14 1.27 1.98
N LEU A 130 12.23 0.86 1.09
CA LEU A 130 12.39 1.06 -0.35
C LEU A 130 11.97 2.47 -0.76
N VAL A 131 10.88 2.95 -0.17
CA VAL A 131 10.33 4.28 -0.44
C VAL A 131 11.00 5.28 0.52
N ASP A 132 11.46 6.41 -0.01
CA ASP A 132 12.09 7.46 0.81
C ASP A 132 11.10 8.02 1.85
N SER A 133 11.57 8.27 3.07
CA SER A 133 10.73 8.79 4.16
C SER A 133 10.05 10.12 3.84
N SER A 134 10.68 10.96 3.02
CA SER A 134 10.12 12.25 2.59
C SER A 134 8.82 12.10 1.80
N ILE A 135 8.64 10.99 1.06
CA ILE A 135 7.41 10.70 0.32
C ILE A 135 6.24 10.48 1.28
N TYR A 136 6.49 9.79 2.40
CA TYR A 136 5.47 9.62 3.45
C TYR A 136 5.09 10.95 4.11
N GLU A 137 6.05 11.85 4.32
CA GLU A 137 5.81 13.18 4.90
C GLU A 137 5.03 14.10 3.96
N LYS A 138 5.39 14.11 2.68
CA LYS A 138 4.67 14.81 1.60
C LYS A 138 3.24 14.33 1.53
N GLN A 139 3.02 13.02 1.43
CA GLN A 139 1.69 12.45 1.33
C GLN A 139 0.84 12.66 2.59
N THR A 140 1.45 12.60 3.78
CA THR A 140 0.79 12.96 5.06
C THR A 140 0.32 14.41 5.04
N SER A 141 1.18 15.33 4.58
CA SER A 141 0.85 16.76 4.49
C SER A 141 -0.29 16.97 3.48
N TYR A 142 -0.24 16.31 2.33
CA TYR A 142 -1.27 16.41 1.31
C TYR A 142 -2.62 15.89 1.80
N TYR A 143 -2.67 14.74 2.46
CA TYR A 143 -3.92 14.20 3.01
C TYR A 143 -4.61 15.17 3.95
N ASN A 144 -3.89 15.97 4.74
CA ASN A 144 -4.51 16.99 5.61
C ASN A 144 -5.29 18.05 4.82
N THR A 145 -4.99 18.26 3.54
CA THR A 145 -5.71 19.21 2.67
C THR A 145 -7.01 18.65 2.10
N LEU A 146 -7.19 17.33 2.13
CA LEU A 146 -8.32 16.61 1.49
C LEU A 146 -9.53 16.42 2.42
N PHE A 147 -9.47 16.87 3.67
CA PHE A 147 -10.50 16.64 4.67
C PHE A 147 -11.79 17.38 4.33
N SER A 148 -12.74 16.65 3.76
CA SER A 148 -14.03 17.20 3.31
C SER A 148 -15.24 16.39 3.79
N SER A 149 -15.04 15.23 4.42
CA SER A 149 -16.12 14.28 4.73
C SER A 149 -16.06 13.76 6.18
N THR A 150 -17.15 13.10 6.61
CA THR A 150 -17.27 12.52 7.97
C THR A 150 -16.75 11.08 8.05
N TYR A 151 -16.80 10.33 6.95
CA TYR A 151 -16.59 8.88 6.94
C TYR A 151 -15.30 8.46 6.23
N GLY A 152 -14.55 9.37 5.61
CA GLY A 152 -13.22 9.04 5.05
C GLY A 152 -12.66 10.07 4.08
N LEU A 153 -11.69 9.63 3.28
CA LEU A 153 -11.23 10.36 2.10
C LEU A 153 -11.69 9.59 0.85
N GLY A 154 -11.87 10.32 -0.26
CA GLY A 154 -11.99 9.71 -1.57
C GLY A 154 -10.78 8.82 -1.88
N ILE A 155 -10.99 7.81 -2.72
CA ILE A 155 -9.93 6.89 -3.15
C ILE A 155 -8.90 7.62 -4.01
N ASP A 156 -9.35 8.58 -4.82
CA ASP A 156 -8.53 9.37 -5.73
C ASP A 156 -9.30 10.63 -6.20
N SER A 157 -8.67 11.42 -7.05
CA SER A 157 -9.22 12.64 -7.65
C SER A 157 -10.46 12.41 -8.53
N ASP A 158 -10.64 11.22 -9.09
CA ASP A 158 -11.80 10.86 -9.92
C ASP A 158 -12.99 10.39 -9.08
N HIS A 159 -12.71 9.90 -7.88
CA HIS A 159 -13.68 9.27 -6.96
C HIS A 159 -13.70 9.96 -5.60
N LEU A 160 -13.87 11.29 -5.59
CA LEU A 160 -13.81 12.15 -4.40
C LEU A 160 -14.70 11.70 -3.23
N ASN A 161 -15.87 11.11 -3.51
CA ASN A 161 -16.84 10.66 -2.50
C ASN A 161 -16.88 9.13 -2.34
N THR A 162 -16.11 8.38 -3.10
CA THR A 162 -16.06 6.91 -2.94
C THR A 162 -14.93 6.59 -1.99
N GLY A 163 -15.25 6.01 -0.84
CA GLY A 163 -14.28 5.57 0.16
C GLY A 163 -14.09 4.06 0.15
N ASN A 164 -12.92 3.62 0.65
CA ASN A 164 -12.66 2.24 0.94
C ASN A 164 -12.14 2.06 2.37
N SER A 165 -12.81 1.23 3.17
CA SER A 165 -12.53 1.12 4.60
C SER A 165 -11.16 0.51 4.89
N ALA A 166 -10.66 -0.38 4.01
CA ALA A 166 -9.34 -0.96 4.15
C ALA A 166 -8.24 0.03 3.73
N TRP A 167 -8.41 0.69 2.58
CA TRP A 167 -7.39 1.60 2.04
C TRP A 167 -7.22 2.83 2.92
N LEU A 168 -8.31 3.36 3.48
CA LEU A 168 -8.26 4.48 4.44
C LEU A 168 -7.38 4.13 5.65
N LEU A 169 -7.50 2.91 6.18
CA LEU A 169 -6.75 2.48 7.34
C LEU A 169 -5.30 2.09 6.99
N PHE A 170 -5.04 1.62 5.78
CA PHE A 170 -3.68 1.45 5.26
C PHE A 170 -2.96 2.79 5.07
N ALA A 171 -3.65 3.81 4.55
CA ALA A 171 -3.13 5.17 4.48
C ALA A 171 -2.90 5.77 5.87
N ALA A 172 -3.80 5.53 6.83
CA ALA A 172 -3.57 5.94 8.22
C ALA A 172 -2.30 5.31 8.81
N ALA A 173 -2.04 4.04 8.50
CA ALA A 173 -0.85 3.32 8.96
C ALA A 173 0.47 3.87 8.41
N THR A 174 0.42 4.57 7.26
CA THR A 174 1.59 5.16 6.61
C THR A 174 1.78 6.63 6.96
N ALA A 175 0.82 7.26 7.64
CA ALA A 175 0.93 8.65 8.10
C ALA A 175 2.16 8.82 9.02
N THR A 176 2.85 9.95 8.86
CA THR A 176 3.97 10.35 9.73
C THR A 176 3.52 11.20 10.92
N ASP A 177 2.33 11.78 10.82
CA ASP A 177 1.67 12.54 11.88
C ASP A 177 0.60 11.69 12.59
N SER A 178 0.63 11.70 13.93
CA SER A 178 -0.36 11.01 14.76
C SER A 178 -1.74 11.64 14.69
N VAL A 179 -1.85 12.97 14.51
CA VAL A 179 -3.15 13.65 14.45
C VAL A 179 -3.90 13.26 13.19
N LEU A 180 -3.24 13.29 12.03
CA LEU A 180 -3.79 12.77 10.78
C LEU A 180 -4.19 11.30 10.91
N ARG A 181 -3.27 10.45 11.39
CA ARG A 181 -3.56 9.01 11.58
C ARG A 181 -4.83 8.81 12.39
N ASP A 182 -4.91 9.43 13.56
CA ASP A 182 -6.03 9.24 14.48
C ASP A 182 -7.34 9.79 13.89
N SER A 183 -7.26 10.85 13.08
CA SER A 183 -8.40 11.40 12.34
C SER A 183 -8.91 10.43 11.27
N LEU A 184 -8.03 9.85 10.45
CA LEU A 184 -8.39 8.84 9.45
C LEU A 184 -8.97 7.56 10.10
N VAL A 185 -8.41 7.13 11.23
CA VAL A 185 -8.93 6.01 12.01
C VAL A 185 -10.32 6.34 12.58
N SER A 186 -10.52 7.57 13.08
CA SER A 186 -11.82 8.01 13.60
C SER A 186 -12.88 8.06 12.51
N MET A 187 -12.54 8.49 11.29
CA MET A 187 -13.44 8.44 10.13
C MET A 187 -13.87 7.01 9.80
N ALA A 188 -12.93 6.06 9.80
CA ALA A 188 -13.26 4.64 9.59
C ALA A 188 -14.16 4.08 10.71
N GLN A 189 -13.96 4.51 11.96
CA GLN A 189 -14.80 4.14 13.09
C GLN A 189 -16.20 4.73 12.98
N ASN A 190 -16.33 5.98 12.51
CA ASN A 190 -17.62 6.60 12.22
C ASN A 190 -18.38 5.79 11.17
N HIS A 191 -17.69 5.33 10.12
CA HIS A 191 -18.31 4.46 9.10
C HIS A 191 -18.72 3.11 9.67
N ALA A 192 -17.85 2.47 10.46
CA ALA A 192 -18.15 1.19 11.10
C ALA A 192 -19.33 1.28 12.09
N SER A 193 -19.57 2.46 12.66
CA SER A 193 -20.67 2.73 13.59
C SER A 193 -21.91 3.32 12.90
N PHE A 194 -21.86 3.55 11.58
CA PHE A 194 -22.96 4.10 10.82
C PHE A 194 -24.11 3.09 10.74
N ASN A 195 -25.29 3.49 11.21
CA ASN A 195 -26.47 2.65 11.28
C ASN A 195 -27.55 3.02 10.25
N GLY A 196 -27.24 3.91 9.30
CA GLY A 196 -28.18 4.37 8.28
C GLY A 196 -28.33 3.40 7.10
N THR A 197 -27.45 2.41 6.96
CA THR A 197 -27.59 1.33 5.97
C THR A 197 -27.61 -0.02 6.69
N PRO A 198 -28.65 -0.84 6.53
CA PRO A 198 -28.69 -2.17 7.11
C PRO A 198 -27.68 -3.09 6.40
N GLY A 199 -26.91 -3.87 7.15
CA GLY A 199 -25.99 -4.84 6.58
C GLY A 199 -24.70 -5.02 7.37
N VAL A 200 -23.79 -5.81 6.82
CA VAL A 200 -22.41 -5.94 7.32
C VAL A 200 -21.63 -4.69 6.92
N PHE A 201 -20.66 -4.30 7.76
CA PHE A 201 -19.69 -3.25 7.47
C PHE A 201 -19.21 -3.32 6.00
N SER A 202 -19.43 -2.25 5.22
CA SER A 202 -19.15 -2.25 3.78
C SER A 202 -17.70 -1.92 3.47
N THR A 203 -17.19 -2.50 2.38
CA THR A 203 -15.84 -2.19 1.90
C THR A 203 -15.83 -0.84 1.20
N ILE A 204 -16.80 -0.60 0.32
CA ILE A 204 -16.96 0.62 -0.48
C ILE A 204 -18.21 1.38 -0.01
N TYR A 205 -18.07 2.68 0.20
CA TYR A 205 -19.13 3.53 0.75
C TYR A 205 -18.98 4.98 0.30
N ASP A 206 -20.05 5.76 0.40
CA ASP A 206 -20.02 7.20 0.19
C ASP A 206 -19.40 7.88 1.42
N THR A 207 -18.29 8.60 1.26
CA THR A 207 -17.55 9.21 2.38
C THR A 207 -18.29 10.37 3.04
N SER A 208 -19.22 11.00 2.32
CA SER A 208 -20.04 12.10 2.82
C SER A 208 -21.28 11.58 3.55
N GLN A 209 -21.94 10.55 3.02
CA GLN A 209 -23.22 10.04 3.53
C GLN A 209 -23.09 8.80 4.41
N GLY A 210 -21.97 8.06 4.33
CA GLY A 210 -21.75 6.78 5.01
C GLY A 210 -22.50 5.61 4.38
N THR A 211 -23.27 5.86 3.31
CA THR A 211 -24.11 4.85 2.68
C THR A 211 -23.26 3.80 1.95
N ALA A 212 -23.63 2.54 2.09
CA ALA A 212 -22.89 1.46 1.43
C ALA A 212 -23.08 1.52 -0.09
N LEU A 213 -21.99 1.50 -0.84
CA LEU A 213 -21.99 1.45 -2.30
C LEU A 213 -21.68 0.03 -2.81
N GLY A 214 -20.88 -0.73 -2.08
CA GLY A 214 -20.55 -2.10 -2.47
C GLY A 214 -19.56 -2.81 -1.55
N GLY A 215 -19.44 -4.13 -1.75
CA GLY A 215 -18.50 -4.99 -1.03
C GLY A 215 -18.86 -5.21 0.44
N THR A 216 -18.84 -6.47 0.88
CA THR A 216 -18.98 -6.85 2.29
C THR A 216 -18.06 -8.02 2.60
N ALA A 217 -17.59 -8.11 3.85
CA ALA A 217 -16.72 -9.19 4.33
C ALA A 217 -15.51 -9.49 3.41
N SER A 218 -14.88 -8.45 2.86
CA SER A 218 -13.76 -8.63 1.93
C SER A 218 -12.46 -8.98 2.67
N PRO A 219 -11.50 -9.67 2.02
CA PRO A 219 -10.17 -9.88 2.58
C PRO A 219 -9.47 -8.57 2.99
N GLY A 220 -9.72 -7.47 2.27
CA GLY A 220 -9.23 -6.14 2.61
C GLY A 220 -9.73 -5.66 3.98
N GLN A 221 -11.02 -5.89 4.28
CA GLN A 221 -11.57 -5.57 5.60
C GLN A 221 -10.99 -6.44 6.71
N GLY A 222 -10.71 -7.71 6.44
CA GLY A 222 -9.98 -8.57 7.38
C GLY A 222 -8.58 -8.05 7.70
N ALA A 223 -7.91 -7.47 6.69
CA ALA A 223 -6.56 -6.93 6.84
C ALA A 223 -6.49 -5.62 7.67
N ILE A 224 -7.63 -4.97 7.96
CA ILE A 224 -7.71 -3.80 8.85
C ILE A 224 -7.09 -4.10 10.23
N ALA A 225 -7.29 -5.31 10.76
CA ALA A 225 -6.74 -5.71 12.05
C ALA A 225 -5.19 -5.69 12.08
N MET A 226 -4.54 -5.77 10.91
CA MET A 226 -3.09 -5.79 10.77
C MET A 226 -2.45 -4.39 10.86
N VAL A 227 -3.23 -3.31 10.74
CA VAL A 227 -2.72 -1.92 10.82
C VAL A 227 -2.00 -1.65 12.15
N ARG A 228 -2.39 -2.33 13.23
CA ARG A 228 -1.69 -2.24 14.53
C ARG A 228 -0.26 -2.80 14.49
N ALA A 229 0.08 -3.67 13.53
CA ALA A 229 1.38 -4.30 13.45
C ALA A 229 2.51 -3.31 13.10
N VAL A 230 2.20 -2.24 12.34
CA VAL A 230 3.19 -1.22 11.95
C VAL A 230 3.76 -0.49 13.18
N GLY A 231 2.97 -0.33 14.24
CA GLY A 231 3.43 0.29 15.50
C GLY A 231 4.23 -0.65 16.40
N SER A 232 3.95 -1.97 16.40
CA SER A 232 4.59 -2.94 17.30
C SER A 232 5.93 -3.48 16.78
N GLN A 233 6.16 -3.44 15.47
CA GLN A 233 7.35 -4.02 14.85
C GLN A 233 8.64 -3.23 15.13
N ARG A 234 8.55 -1.91 15.41
CA ARG A 234 9.71 -1.12 15.88
C ARG A 234 10.32 -1.66 17.19
N ALA A 235 9.56 -2.41 18.00
CA ALA A 235 10.03 -2.94 19.28
C ALA A 235 10.52 -4.41 19.23
N GLN A 236 10.17 -5.19 18.20
CA GLN A 236 10.41 -6.63 18.19
C GLN A 236 11.55 -7.11 17.27
N TYR A 237 11.87 -6.37 16.19
CA TYR A 237 12.88 -6.85 15.22
C TYR A 237 14.34 -6.69 15.65
N ASN A 238 14.64 -5.87 16.67
CA ASN A 238 15.99 -5.79 17.22
C ASN A 238 16.44 -7.03 18.00
N ASN A 239 15.56 -8.02 18.24
CA ASN A 239 15.83 -9.13 19.16
C ASN A 239 15.57 -10.54 18.58
N ARG A 240 15.36 -10.72 17.28
CA ARG A 240 15.09 -12.06 16.71
C ARG A 240 15.79 -12.33 15.39
N CYS A 241 17.11 -12.47 15.46
CA CYS A 241 17.89 -13.39 14.63
C CYS A 241 19.12 -13.81 15.46
N PRO A 242 19.12 -14.99 16.14
CA PRO A 242 20.38 -15.58 16.55
C PRO A 242 21.11 -16.00 15.27
N VAL A 243 22.29 -15.42 15.07
CA VAL A 243 23.27 -15.94 14.13
C VAL A 243 23.87 -17.16 14.81
N GLU A 244 23.42 -18.35 14.42
CA GLU A 244 24.16 -19.60 14.62
C GLU A 244 24.45 -20.24 13.25
#